data_AF-A0A2L0BQ21-F1
#
_entry.id   AF-A0A2L0BQ21-F1
#
_cell.length_a   1.000
_cell.length_b   1.000
_cell.length_c   1.000
_cell.angle_alpha   90.00
_cell.angle_beta   90.00
_cell.angle_gamma   90.00
#
_symmetry.space_group_name_H-M   'P 1'
#
loop_
_entity.id
_entity.type
_entity.pdbx_description
1 polymer ?
#
loop_
_entity_poly.entity_id
_entity_poly.type
_entity_poly.pdbx_seq_one_letter_code
_entity_poly.pdbx_strand_id
1 'polypeptide(L)'
;FISMQNWSDMWLNKGISQYLCGLYCKKCFGNNEYRELVQKTLHEVVKYEEQFGGIILDPSQPPASLPVSGNAPSTNTKHVEEKFYFSIRNLHTMSPMYINALHQKAMLVMRMLEHRIGQELLLQVFNKQLALAANAAQQKIGSGLWGHMLISTNVFTKAIYTVTGKDM
;
A
#
# COMPACT_ATOMS: atom_id res chain seq x y z
N PHE A 1 1.89 16.20 -5.07
CA PHE A 1 3.35 16.24 -4.84
C PHE A 1 3.98 14.87 -5.05
N ILE A 2 3.41 13.82 -4.48
CA ILE A 2 3.90 12.44 -4.65
C ILE A 2 2.99 11.71 -5.65
N SER A 3 3.57 11.05 -6.65
CA SER A 3 2.87 10.28 -7.68
C SER A 3 3.32 8.82 -7.65
N MET A 4 2.47 7.88 -8.07
CA MET A 4 2.85 6.46 -8.14
C MET A 4 3.87 6.23 -9.25
N GLN A 5 4.84 5.36 -9.02
CA GLN A 5 5.80 4.94 -10.04
C GLN A 5 5.17 3.95 -11.03
N ASN A 6 4.43 2.97 -10.51
CA ASN A 6 3.76 1.93 -11.29
C ASN A 6 2.29 1.76 -10.83
N TRP A 7 1.43 1.18 -11.68
CA TRP A 7 0.04 0.86 -11.33
C TRP A 7 -0.07 -0.14 -10.17
N SER A 8 0.94 -0.97 -9.98
CA SER A 8 1.10 -1.85 -8.81
C SER A 8 1.17 -1.07 -7.49
N ASP A 9 1.65 0.16 -7.50
CA ASP A 9 1.79 1.01 -6.30
C ASP A 9 0.57 1.92 -6.07
N MET A 10 -0.53 1.70 -6.82
CA MET A 10 -1.75 2.51 -6.69
C MET A 10 -2.34 2.47 -5.28
N TRP A 11 -2.24 1.30 -4.61
CA TRP A 11 -2.73 1.11 -3.25
C TRP A 11 -2.05 2.05 -2.26
N LEU A 12 -0.77 2.39 -2.47
CA LEU A 12 0.02 3.19 -1.54
C LEU A 12 -0.49 4.63 -1.45
N ASN A 13 -0.65 5.29 -2.60
CA ASN A 13 -1.13 6.68 -2.64
C ASN A 13 -2.55 6.82 -2.07
N LYS A 14 -3.43 5.88 -2.44
CA LYS A 14 -4.79 5.90 -1.92
C LYS A 14 -4.84 5.56 -0.44
N GLY A 15 -4.06 4.56 -0.02
CA GLY A 15 -3.92 4.15 1.37
C GLY A 15 -3.47 5.30 2.27
N ILE A 16 -2.40 6.01 1.89
CA ILE A 16 -1.90 7.18 2.65
C ILE A 16 -2.99 8.27 2.74
N SER A 17 -3.66 8.55 1.62
CA SER A 17 -4.69 9.60 1.57
C SER A 17 -5.91 9.27 2.44
N GLN A 18 -6.41 8.03 2.37
CA GLN A 18 -7.52 7.55 3.20
C GLN A 18 -7.12 7.45 4.67
N TYR A 19 -5.88 7.08 4.95
CA TYR A 19 -5.33 7.05 6.30
C TYR A 19 -5.30 8.44 6.95
N LEU A 20 -4.77 9.45 6.26
CA LEU A 20 -4.75 10.83 6.74
C LEU A 20 -6.18 11.39 6.91
N CYS A 21 -7.09 11.05 5.99
CA CYS A 21 -8.51 11.36 6.13
C CYS A 21 -9.11 10.70 7.38
N GLY A 22 -8.78 9.43 7.67
CA GLY A 22 -9.18 8.73 8.88
C GLY A 22 -8.68 9.42 10.16
N LEU A 23 -7.43 9.88 10.19
CA LEU A 23 -6.89 10.67 11.31
C LEU A 23 -7.63 12.00 11.49
N TYR A 24 -7.96 12.67 10.39
CA TYR A 24 -8.79 13.88 10.42
C TYR A 24 -10.18 13.59 10.97
N CYS A 25 -10.84 12.54 10.49
CA CYS A 25 -12.16 12.14 10.96
C CYS A 25 -12.16 11.79 12.46
N LYS A 26 -11.15 11.06 12.93
CA LYS A 26 -10.96 10.75 14.36
C LYS A 26 -10.86 12.02 15.21
N LYS A 27 -10.19 13.06 14.69
CA LYS A 27 -10.01 14.34 15.39
C LYS A 27 -11.28 15.21 15.38
N CYS A 28 -12.02 15.25 14.27
CA CYS A 28 -13.16 16.14 14.08
C CYS A 28 -14.50 15.55 14.53
N PHE A 29 -14.74 14.26 14.26
CA PHE A 29 -16.03 13.60 14.52
C PHE A 29 -15.99 12.64 15.71
N GLY A 30 -14.80 12.45 16.31
CA GLY A 30 -14.62 11.63 17.50
C GLY A 30 -14.20 10.19 17.21
N ASN A 31 -13.76 9.52 18.26
CA ASN A 31 -13.11 8.22 18.17
C ASN A 31 -14.10 7.05 17.92
N ASN A 32 -15.35 7.18 18.36
CA ASN A 32 -16.35 6.11 18.21
C ASN A 32 -16.78 5.97 16.75
N GLU A 33 -17.09 7.08 16.08
CA GLU A 33 -17.41 7.10 14.64
C GLU A 33 -16.24 6.54 13.82
N TYR A 34 -15.00 6.92 14.16
CA TYR A 34 -13.82 6.37 13.51
C TYR A 34 -13.69 4.85 13.69
N ARG A 35 -14.01 4.32 14.88
CA ARG A 35 -14.00 2.87 15.12
C ARG A 35 -15.07 2.15 14.31
N GLU A 36 -16.27 2.72 14.22
CA GLU A 36 -17.34 2.18 13.39
C GLU A 36 -16.94 2.16 11.91
N LEU A 37 -16.35 3.26 11.40
CA LEU A 37 -15.83 3.34 10.04
C LEU A 37 -14.81 2.22 9.73
N VAL A 38 -13.85 2.00 10.64
CA VAL A 38 -12.83 0.95 10.48
C VAL A 38 -13.47 -0.43 10.50
N GLN A 39 -14.40 -0.68 11.43
CA GLN A 39 -15.09 -1.96 11.54
C GLN A 39 -15.94 -2.25 10.29
N LYS A 40 -16.69 -1.25 9.80
CA LYS A 40 -17.47 -1.35 8.58
C LYS A 40 -16.57 -1.65 7.37
N THR A 41 -15.46 -0.93 7.24
CA THR A 41 -14.48 -1.14 6.17
C THR A 41 -13.92 -2.57 6.20
N LEU A 42 -13.60 -3.08 7.39
CA LEU A 42 -13.14 -4.47 7.55
C LEU A 42 -14.21 -5.48 7.11
N HIS A 43 -15.46 -5.32 7.54
CA HIS A 43 -16.55 -6.20 7.13
C HIS A 43 -16.82 -6.17 5.62
N GLU A 44 -16.70 -5.00 4.98
CA GLU A 44 -16.86 -4.87 3.53
C GLU A 44 -15.76 -5.61 2.75
N VAL A 45 -14.50 -5.52 3.21
CA VAL A 45 -13.38 -6.26 2.62
C VAL A 45 -13.57 -7.76 2.80
N VAL A 46 -13.93 -8.23 4.01
CA VAL A 46 -14.19 -9.65 4.27
C VAL A 46 -15.30 -10.20 3.38
N LYS A 47 -16.43 -9.48 3.27
CA LYS A 47 -17.55 -9.87 2.41
C LYS A 47 -17.13 -9.97 0.94
N TYR A 48 -16.28 -9.06 0.48
CA TYR A 48 -15.75 -9.11 -0.88
C TYR A 48 -14.84 -10.33 -1.08
N GLU A 49 -13.91 -10.57 -0.14
CA GLU A 49 -12.96 -11.68 -0.22
C GLU A 49 -13.66 -13.06 -0.13
N GLU A 50 -14.74 -13.19 0.65
CA GLU A 50 -15.56 -14.40 0.70
C GLU A 50 -16.30 -14.69 -0.62
N GLN A 51 -16.73 -13.65 -1.34
CA GLN A 51 -17.52 -13.79 -2.57
C GLN A 51 -16.68 -13.98 -3.82
N PHE A 52 -15.57 -13.24 -3.93
CA PHE A 52 -14.80 -13.10 -5.17
C PHE A 52 -13.35 -13.57 -5.05
N GLY A 53 -12.86 -13.85 -3.83
CA GLY A 53 -11.48 -14.26 -3.56
C GLY A 53 -10.58 -13.11 -3.08
N GLY A 54 -9.33 -13.45 -2.74
CA GLY A 54 -8.39 -12.54 -2.10
C GLY A 54 -7.92 -11.38 -2.99
N ILE A 55 -7.71 -10.21 -2.37
CA ILE A 55 -7.15 -9.03 -3.05
C ILE A 55 -5.64 -8.97 -2.83
N ILE A 56 -4.87 -8.87 -3.90
CA ILE A 56 -3.42 -8.69 -3.85
C ILE A 56 -3.12 -7.19 -3.93
N LEU A 57 -2.22 -6.68 -3.09
CA LEU A 57 -1.84 -5.26 -3.10
C LEU A 57 -0.52 -5.02 -3.81
N ASP A 58 0.40 -5.98 -3.76
CA ASP A 58 1.72 -5.87 -4.41
C ASP A 58 1.97 -7.08 -5.35
N PRO A 59 2.03 -6.87 -6.68
CA PRO A 59 2.43 -7.88 -7.65
C PRO A 59 3.95 -7.98 -7.87
N SER A 60 4.77 -7.17 -7.18
CA SER A 60 6.23 -7.08 -7.40
C SER A 60 7.04 -8.20 -6.75
N GLN A 61 6.44 -8.94 -5.81
CA GLN A 61 7.06 -10.11 -5.22
C GLN A 61 6.11 -11.30 -5.32
N PRO A 62 6.41 -12.33 -6.15
CA PRO A 62 5.78 -13.63 -5.92
C PRO A 62 6.06 -14.02 -4.45
N PRO A 63 5.05 -14.50 -3.70
CA PRO A 63 5.23 -14.86 -2.30
C PRO A 63 6.45 -15.77 -2.20
N ALA A 64 7.42 -15.39 -1.35
CA ALA A 64 8.63 -16.16 -1.17
C ALA A 64 8.22 -17.62 -0.89
N SER A 65 8.63 -18.53 -1.77
CA SER A 65 8.43 -19.96 -1.55
C SER A 65 8.99 -20.29 -0.18
N LEU A 66 8.17 -20.87 0.69
CA LEU A 66 8.62 -21.35 2.00
C LEU A 66 9.92 -22.17 1.81
N PRO A 67 10.92 -22.03 2.69
CA PRO A 67 12.17 -22.74 2.54
C PRO A 67 11.92 -24.23 2.76
N VAL A 68 11.67 -24.97 1.68
CA VAL A 68 11.71 -26.43 1.70
C VAL A 68 13.18 -26.81 1.60
N SER A 69 13.71 -27.37 2.68
CA SER A 69 15.04 -27.98 2.67
C SER A 69 15.04 -29.15 1.67
N GLY A 70 15.74 -29.01 0.55
CA GLY A 70 15.92 -30.12 -0.37
C GLY A 70 16.36 -29.67 -1.75
N ASN A 71 17.53 -30.15 -2.17
CA ASN A 71 18.12 -29.95 -3.50
C ASN A 71 17.21 -30.52 -4.60
N ALA A 72 16.19 -29.79 -5.02
CA ALA A 72 15.42 -30.09 -6.22
C ALA A 72 15.43 -28.86 -7.15
N PRO A 73 15.56 -29.06 -8.48
CA PRO A 73 15.64 -27.97 -9.43
C PRO A 73 14.36 -27.11 -9.36
N SER A 74 14.55 -25.79 -9.31
CA SER A 74 13.50 -24.78 -9.21
C SER A 74 12.51 -24.87 -10.36
N THR A 75 11.49 -25.70 -10.23
CA THR A 75 10.25 -25.53 -10.97
C THR A 75 9.60 -24.26 -10.47
N ASN A 76 9.56 -23.22 -11.31
CA ASN A 76 8.64 -22.09 -11.17
C ASN A 76 7.22 -22.66 -10.99
N THR A 77 6.81 -22.87 -9.76
CA THR A 77 5.42 -23.14 -9.42
C THR A 77 4.69 -21.84 -9.70
N LYS A 78 4.22 -21.71 -10.94
CA LYS A 78 3.08 -20.84 -11.26
C LYS A 78 2.02 -21.24 -10.24
N HIS A 79 1.90 -20.43 -9.19
CA HIS A 79 0.84 -20.56 -8.23
C HIS A 79 -0.45 -20.67 -9.04
N VAL A 80 -1.25 -21.69 -8.74
CA VAL A 80 -2.57 -21.89 -9.30
C VAL A 80 -3.29 -20.55 -9.16
N GLU A 81 -3.37 -19.79 -10.25
CA GLU A 81 -4.08 -18.52 -10.30
C GLU A 81 -5.54 -18.88 -10.02
N GLU A 82 -6.00 -18.60 -8.80
CA GLU A 82 -7.40 -18.66 -8.48
C GLU A 82 -8.16 -17.86 -9.54
N LYS A 83 -9.23 -18.48 -10.04
CA LYS A 83 -9.94 -18.25 -11.32
C LYS A 83 -10.37 -16.81 -11.65
N PHE A 84 -10.10 -15.80 -10.83
CA PHE A 84 -10.57 -14.43 -10.98
C PHE A 84 -9.56 -13.39 -10.46
N TYR A 85 -8.34 -13.39 -11.01
CA TYR A 85 -7.40 -12.30 -10.76
C TYR A 85 -7.48 -11.24 -11.86
N PHE A 86 -7.94 -10.03 -11.50
CA PHE A 86 -7.75 -8.86 -12.35
C PHE A 86 -6.31 -8.37 -12.20
N SER A 87 -5.54 -8.37 -13.29
CA SER A 87 -4.14 -7.94 -13.26
C SER A 87 -4.03 -6.48 -12.80
N ILE A 88 -3.36 -6.26 -11.67
CA ILE A 88 -3.09 -4.92 -11.10
C ILE A 88 -2.08 -4.14 -11.97
N ARG A 89 -1.43 -4.82 -12.93
CA ARG A 89 -0.51 -4.20 -13.89
C ARG A 89 -1.21 -3.25 -14.85
N ASN A 90 -2.48 -3.51 -15.16
CA ASN A 90 -3.27 -2.72 -16.10
C ASN A 90 -4.56 -2.24 -15.44
N LEU A 91 -4.73 -0.91 -15.34
CA LEU A 91 -5.94 -0.31 -14.78
C LEU A 91 -7.22 -0.75 -15.54
N HIS A 92 -7.12 -0.85 -16.86
CA HIS A 92 -8.24 -1.20 -17.73
C HIS A 92 -8.77 -2.63 -17.55
N THR A 93 -8.02 -3.50 -16.88
CA THR A 93 -8.47 -4.85 -16.57
C THR A 93 -9.08 -4.97 -15.19
N MET A 94 -9.10 -3.93 -14.35
CA MET A 94 -9.64 -4.02 -12.99
C MET A 94 -11.13 -3.66 -12.92
N SER A 95 -11.90 -4.52 -12.24
CA SER A 95 -13.30 -4.22 -11.91
C SER A 95 -13.40 -3.04 -10.93
N PRO A 96 -14.39 -2.13 -11.07
CA PRO A 96 -14.64 -1.07 -10.09
C PRO A 96 -14.85 -1.59 -8.66
N MET A 97 -15.49 -2.76 -8.51
CA MET A 97 -15.68 -3.39 -7.19
C MET A 97 -14.34 -3.82 -6.59
N TYR A 98 -13.45 -4.38 -7.41
CA TYR A 98 -12.10 -4.76 -7.01
C TYR A 98 -11.29 -3.53 -6.58
N ILE A 99 -11.35 -2.43 -7.34
CA ILE A 99 -10.66 -1.18 -7.01
C ILE A 99 -11.16 -0.62 -5.66
N ASN A 100 -12.47 -0.64 -5.41
CA ASN A 100 -13.00 -0.17 -4.14
C ASN A 100 -12.51 -1.01 -2.96
N ALA A 101 -12.59 -2.34 -3.08
CA ALA A 101 -12.12 -3.23 -2.04
C ALA A 101 -10.59 -3.14 -1.84
N LEU A 102 -9.82 -2.92 -2.91
CA LEU A 102 -8.38 -2.65 -2.85
C LEU A 102 -8.06 -1.37 -2.07
N HIS A 103 -8.82 -0.30 -2.28
CA HIS A 103 -8.67 0.94 -1.52
C HIS A 103 -8.97 0.72 -0.02
N GLN A 104 -10.08 0.03 0.28
CA GLN A 104 -10.46 -0.30 1.65
C GLN A 104 -9.38 -1.14 2.35
N LYS A 105 -8.85 -2.15 1.66
CA LYS A 105 -7.75 -2.97 2.16
C LYS A 105 -6.48 -2.15 2.37
N ALA A 106 -6.14 -1.23 1.47
CA ALA A 106 -5.00 -0.34 1.61
C ALA A 106 -5.08 0.55 2.86
N MET A 107 -6.27 1.08 3.17
CA MET A 107 -6.50 1.84 4.42
C MET A 107 -6.24 0.97 5.66
N LEU A 108 -6.71 -0.28 5.66
CA LEU A 108 -6.49 -1.21 6.78
C LEU A 108 -5.01 -1.57 6.94
N VAL A 109 -4.29 -1.80 5.84
CA VAL A 109 -2.83 -2.06 5.87
C VAL A 109 -2.08 -0.87 6.46
N MET A 110 -2.42 0.36 6.06
CA MET A 110 -1.82 1.57 6.66
C MET A 110 -2.05 1.65 8.17
N ARG A 111 -3.25 1.26 8.62
CA ARG A 111 -3.55 1.19 10.06
C ARG A 111 -2.75 0.09 10.77
N MET A 112 -2.52 -1.06 10.13
CA MET A 112 -1.65 -2.10 10.71
C MET A 112 -0.20 -1.62 10.83
N LEU A 113 0.29 -0.88 9.83
CA LEU A 113 1.62 -0.25 9.87
C LEU A 113 1.72 0.78 11.02
N GLU A 114 0.70 1.63 11.19
CA GLU A 114 0.62 2.54 12.34
C GLU A 114 0.73 1.77 13.66
N HIS A 115 0.00 0.66 13.80
CA HIS A 115 0.00 -0.12 15.03
C HIS A 115 1.36 -0.79 15.33
N ARG A 116 2.09 -1.24 14.29
CA ARG A 116 3.40 -1.91 14.46
C ARG A 116 4.56 -0.93 14.70
N ILE A 117 4.51 0.24 14.07
CA ILE A 117 5.62 1.21 14.06
C ILE A 117 5.37 2.33 15.08
N GLY A 118 4.13 2.78 15.19
CA GLY A 118 3.74 3.98 15.92
C GLY A 118 3.39 5.13 14.98
N GLN A 119 2.37 5.92 15.36
CA GLN A 119 1.86 7.03 14.55
C GLN A 119 2.92 8.11 14.30
N GLU A 120 3.75 8.44 15.29
CA GLU A 120 4.76 9.51 15.16
C GLU A 120 5.83 9.17 14.12
N LEU A 121 6.40 7.96 14.18
CA LEU A 121 7.41 7.51 13.23
C LEU A 121 6.83 7.39 11.81
N LEU A 122 5.58 6.94 11.68
CA LEU A 122 4.90 6.88 10.38
C LEU A 122 4.71 8.29 9.79
N LEU A 123 4.32 9.27 10.60
CA LEU A 123 4.22 10.67 10.18
C LEU A 123 5.58 11.26 9.79
N GLN A 124 6.66 10.89 10.49
CA GLN A 124 8.02 11.28 10.10
C GLN A 124 8.42 10.72 8.73
N VAL A 125 8.06 9.47 8.42
CA VAL A 125 8.26 8.88 7.08
C VAL A 125 7.52 9.71 6.02
N PHE A 126 6.25 10.04 6.25
CA PHE A 126 5.48 10.85 5.30
C PHE A 126 6.08 12.25 5.08
N ASN A 127 6.49 12.92 6.16
CA ASN A 127 7.11 14.23 6.08
C ASN A 127 8.45 14.18 5.32
N LYS A 128 9.25 13.14 5.53
CA LYS A 128 10.50 12.94 4.79
C LYS A 128 10.24 12.77 3.29
N GLN A 129 9.25 11.97 2.92
CA GLN A 129 8.86 11.79 1.51
C GLN A 129 8.35 13.09 0.88
N LEU A 130 7.51 13.83 1.59
CA LEU A 130 6.99 15.11 1.11
C LEU A 130 8.10 16.14 0.93
N ALA A 131 9.06 16.22 1.86
CA ALA A 131 10.19 17.13 1.77
C ALA A 131 11.09 16.81 0.56
N LEU A 132 11.37 15.53 0.30
CA LEU A 132 12.10 15.10 -0.89
C LEU A 132 11.37 15.49 -2.19
N ALA A 133 10.05 15.24 -2.25
CA ALA A 133 9.24 15.60 -3.41
C ALA A 133 9.15 17.13 -3.60
N ALA A 134 9.01 17.91 -2.53
CA ALA A 134 8.95 19.37 -2.58
C ALA A 134 10.27 19.98 -3.08
N ASN A 135 11.41 19.47 -2.59
CA ASN A 135 12.73 19.91 -3.04
C ASN A 135 12.96 19.58 -4.53
N ALA A 136 12.53 18.39 -4.98
CA ALA A 136 12.62 17.99 -6.38
C ALA A 136 11.74 18.86 -7.30
N ALA A 137 10.53 19.23 -6.85
CA ALA A 137 9.58 20.01 -7.64
C ALA A 137 10.02 21.46 -7.91
N GLN A 138 10.88 22.04 -7.06
CA GLN A 138 11.37 23.42 -7.24
C GLN A 138 12.45 23.53 -8.32
N GLN A 139 13.11 22.42 -8.68
CA GLN A 139 14.20 22.44 -9.65
C GLN A 139 13.67 22.33 -11.08
N LYS A 140 13.78 23.44 -11.84
CA LYS A 140 13.30 23.54 -13.23
C LYS A 140 14.12 22.73 -14.24
N ILE A 141 15.40 22.46 -13.95
CA ILE A 141 16.35 21.83 -14.88
C ILE A 141 17.11 20.75 -14.08
N GLY A 142 16.49 19.58 -13.93
CA GLY A 142 17.00 18.48 -13.12
C GLY A 142 16.18 17.22 -13.32
N SER A 143 16.08 16.74 -14.57
CA SER A 143 15.23 15.59 -14.94
C SER A 143 15.49 14.33 -14.11
N GLY A 144 16.73 14.14 -13.63
CA GLY A 144 17.09 13.01 -12.76
C GLY A 144 16.52 13.06 -11.35
N LEU A 145 16.21 14.25 -10.82
CA LEU A 145 15.73 14.44 -9.44
C LEU A 145 14.20 14.32 -9.32
N TRP A 146 13.47 14.40 -10.44
CA TRP A 146 12.03 14.22 -10.46
C TRP A 146 11.60 12.79 -10.10
N GLY A 147 12.51 11.82 -10.15
CA GLY A 147 12.30 10.48 -9.60
C GLY A 147 11.96 10.49 -8.11
N HIS A 148 12.40 11.50 -7.34
CA HIS A 148 12.03 11.66 -5.93
C HIS A 148 10.57 12.11 -5.72
N MET A 149 9.87 12.52 -6.78
CA MET A 149 8.42 12.76 -6.73
C MET A 149 7.62 11.47 -6.91
N LEU A 150 8.27 10.38 -7.36
CA LEU A 150 7.64 9.08 -7.52
C LEU A 150 7.77 8.27 -6.22
N ILE A 151 6.69 7.60 -5.85
CA ILE A 151 6.67 6.64 -4.75
C ILE A 151 6.34 5.25 -5.29
N SER A 152 7.12 4.28 -4.82
CA SER A 152 6.86 2.86 -5.00
C SER A 152 6.91 2.15 -3.66
N THR A 153 6.32 0.96 -3.60
CA THR A 153 6.31 0.11 -2.40
C THR A 153 7.73 -0.12 -1.88
N ASN A 154 8.69 -0.39 -2.78
CA ASN A 154 10.10 -0.54 -2.42
C ASN A 154 10.74 0.71 -1.80
N VAL A 155 10.49 1.89 -2.36
CA VAL A 155 11.01 3.16 -1.83
C VAL A 155 10.38 3.47 -0.46
N PHE A 156 9.10 3.15 -0.31
CA PHE A 156 8.38 3.34 0.94
C PHE A 156 8.87 2.41 2.05
N THR A 157 9.03 1.10 1.78
CA THR A 157 9.58 0.14 2.74
C THR A 157 11.01 0.51 3.16
N LYS A 158 11.87 0.91 2.21
CA LYS A 158 13.21 1.42 2.53
C LYS A 158 13.19 2.68 3.39
N ALA A 159 12.23 3.58 3.15
CA ALA A 159 12.09 4.79 3.96
C ALA A 159 11.61 4.46 5.39
N ILE A 160 10.69 3.52 5.53
CA ILE A 160 10.27 2.98 6.84
C ILE A 160 11.47 2.38 7.57
N TYR A 161 12.23 1.50 6.92
CA TYR A 161 13.43 0.90 7.49
C TYR A 161 14.43 1.96 7.97
N THR A 162 14.65 3.00 7.17
CA THR A 162 15.59 4.08 7.51
C THR A 162 15.15 4.88 8.74
N VAL A 163 13.85 5.09 8.94
CA VAL A 163 13.31 5.88 10.06
C VAL A 163 13.15 5.03 11.32
N THR A 164 12.81 3.75 11.16
CA THR A 164 12.36 2.88 12.27
C THR A 164 13.39 1.82 12.67
N GLY A 165 14.35 1.51 11.78
CA GLY A 165 15.29 0.40 11.92
C GLY A 165 14.65 -0.99 11.83
N LYS A 166 13.36 -1.10 11.51
CA LYS A 166 12.63 -2.37 11.43
C LYS A 166 12.39 -2.78 9.98
N ASP A 167 12.61 -4.05 9.68
CA ASP A 167 12.24 -4.67 8.40
C ASP A 167 10.74 -5.00 8.41
N MET A 168 10.02 -4.66 7.33
CA MET A 168 8.55 -4.65 7.25
C MET A 168 8.04 -5.30 5.97
#